data_AF-A0AAV9PMN7-F1
#
_entry.id   AF-A0AAV9PMN7-F1
#
_cell.length_a   1.000
_cell.length_b   1.000
_cell.length_c   1.000
_cell.angle_alpha   90.00
_cell.angle_beta   90.00
_cell.angle_gamma   90.00
#
_symmetry.space_group_name_H-M   'P 1'
#
loop_
_entity.id
_entity.type
_entity.pdbx_description
1 polymer ?
#
loop_
_entity_poly.entity_id
_entity_poly.type
_entity_poly.pdbx_seq_one_letter_code
_entity_poly.pdbx_strand_id
1 'polypeptide(L)'
;MIQQRLSRSLQTIARQQRQCLRLQQPQTPFSTSSSAIRSFAPPISQRIQQRRQYASAQEAAEGKQGEKSSDGAGKEQMKAEEATQDKATTEDPVQKELEAKKKEVLDVTDKYRRQVADYRNLQEQTRREVQAAKDFALQRFSKDLLESIDNLDRALSNVPADKLTAENQDLLNLHSGLKMTETILMQTLKKHGLERVDPSVEEEKFDPNRHEAVFQAPQPGKTDGVVFHTQQKGFTLNGRVIRPPKVGVVRNG
;
A
#
# COMPACT_ATOMS: atom_id res chain seq x y z
N MET A 1 52.99 7.53 -36.83
CA MET A 1 51.81 7.94 -37.64
C MET A 1 50.52 7.15 -37.38
N ILE A 2 50.53 6.02 -36.67
CA ILE A 2 49.31 5.20 -36.42
C ILE A 2 48.44 5.75 -35.27
N GLN A 3 49.05 6.29 -34.22
CA GLN A 3 48.34 6.83 -33.04
C GLN A 3 47.48 8.08 -33.34
N GLN A 4 47.80 8.86 -34.38
CA GLN A 4 47.01 10.04 -34.76
C GLN A 4 45.78 9.72 -35.63
N ARG A 5 45.71 8.52 -36.23
CA ARG A 5 44.54 8.09 -37.02
C ARG A 5 43.42 7.52 -36.13
N LEU A 6 43.77 6.86 -35.03
CA LEU A 6 42.79 6.29 -34.09
C LEU A 6 42.05 7.37 -33.28
N SER A 7 42.74 8.45 -32.88
CA SER A 7 42.10 9.54 -32.12
C SER A 7 41.10 10.36 -32.97
N ARG A 8 41.37 10.52 -34.27
CA ARG A 8 40.45 11.19 -35.19
C ARG A 8 39.20 10.35 -35.48
N SER A 9 39.36 9.02 -35.61
CA SER A 9 38.26 8.06 -35.79
C SER A 9 37.27 8.07 -34.60
N LEU A 10 37.78 8.06 -33.38
CA LEU A 10 36.95 8.07 -32.17
C LEU A 10 36.20 9.40 -31.97
N GLN A 11 36.78 10.53 -32.41
CA GLN A 11 36.13 11.84 -32.36
C GLN A 11 34.98 12.00 -33.37
N THR A 12 35.02 11.32 -34.53
CA THR A 12 33.92 11.31 -35.50
C THR A 12 32.74 10.50 -35.00
N ILE A 13 32.98 9.34 -34.37
CA ILE A 13 31.93 8.45 -33.85
C ILE A 13 31.17 9.14 -32.70
N ALA A 14 31.87 9.86 -31.81
CA ALA A 14 31.26 10.61 -30.71
C ALA A 14 30.40 11.82 -31.17
N ARG A 15 30.71 12.41 -32.34
CA ARG A 15 29.88 13.48 -32.94
C ARG A 15 28.62 12.91 -33.60
N GLN A 16 28.72 11.74 -34.21
CA GLN A 16 27.60 11.07 -34.88
C GLN A 16 26.55 10.58 -33.88
N GLN A 17 26.96 10.10 -32.70
CA GLN A 17 26.03 9.70 -31.63
C GLN A 17 25.27 10.86 -30.98
N ARG A 18 25.82 12.09 -31.00
CA ARG A 18 25.13 13.30 -30.50
C ARG A 18 24.14 13.90 -31.50
N GLN A 19 24.25 13.58 -32.78
CA GLN A 19 23.31 14.04 -33.81
C GLN A 19 22.01 13.21 -33.85
N CYS A 20 22.04 11.94 -33.43
CA CYS A 20 20.84 11.09 -33.40
C CYS A 20 19.92 11.34 -32.20
N LEU A 21 20.42 11.88 -31.08
CA LEU A 21 19.61 12.16 -29.88
C LEU A 21 18.87 13.50 -29.91
N ARG A 22 18.87 14.22 -31.04
CA ARG A 22 18.22 15.53 -31.19
C ARG A 22 16.90 15.48 -31.98
N LEU A 23 16.45 14.29 -32.40
CA LEU A 23 15.22 14.11 -33.18
C LEU A 23 14.27 13.13 -32.48
N GLN A 24 13.75 13.51 -31.32
CA GLN A 24 12.48 12.99 -30.81
C GLN A 24 12.02 13.86 -29.64
N GLN A 25 11.28 14.94 -29.96
CA GLN A 25 10.31 15.49 -29.03
C GLN A 25 8.91 15.23 -29.59
N PRO A 26 7.95 14.78 -28.76
CA PRO A 26 6.58 14.56 -29.22
C PRO A 26 5.88 15.90 -29.47
N GLN A 27 5.24 16.02 -30.63
CA GLN A 27 4.36 17.13 -30.99
C GLN A 27 3.05 17.00 -30.21
N THR A 28 2.66 18.02 -29.45
CA THR A 28 1.29 18.16 -28.91
C THR A 28 0.46 19.02 -29.86
N PRO A 29 -0.72 18.58 -30.33
CA PRO A 29 -1.61 19.40 -31.16
C PRO A 29 -2.50 20.32 -30.31
N PHE A 30 -3.08 21.35 -30.94
CA PHE A 30 -3.91 22.47 -30.43
C PHE A 30 -3.09 23.72 -30.02
N SER A 31 -2.87 24.69 -30.90
CA SER A 31 -3.83 25.70 -31.45
C SER A 31 -4.53 26.51 -30.37
N THR A 32 -4.10 27.77 -30.15
CA THR A 32 -4.78 28.98 -30.68
C THR A 32 -3.94 30.24 -30.41
N SER A 33 -3.72 30.99 -31.50
CA SER A 33 -3.54 32.45 -31.65
C SER A 33 -3.19 33.38 -30.48
N SER A 34 -2.15 34.16 -30.73
CA SER A 34 -1.86 35.51 -30.24
C SER A 34 -3.06 36.48 -30.32
N SER A 35 -3.28 37.29 -29.27
CA SER A 35 -3.65 38.70 -29.39
C SER A 35 -3.42 39.46 -28.09
N ALA A 36 -2.89 40.67 -28.23
CA ALA A 36 -2.35 41.54 -27.20
C ALA A 36 -3.39 42.22 -26.30
N ILE A 37 -3.05 42.44 -25.01
CA ILE A 37 -3.51 43.61 -24.24
C ILE A 37 -2.32 44.15 -23.42
N ARG A 38 -1.81 45.31 -23.83
CA ARG A 38 -1.00 46.20 -22.97
C ARG A 38 -1.93 46.78 -21.91
N SER A 39 -1.61 46.61 -20.63
CA SER A 39 -1.98 47.60 -19.61
C SER A 39 -0.99 47.56 -18.43
N PHE A 40 -0.78 48.74 -17.88
CA PHE A 40 0.22 49.16 -16.90
C PHE A 40 0.14 48.41 -15.55
N ALA A 41 1.30 48.11 -14.95
CA ALA A 41 1.45 47.86 -13.50
C ALA A 41 2.82 48.38 -12.99
N PRO A 42 2.89 49.10 -11.85
CA PRO A 42 4.12 49.65 -11.27
C PRO A 42 4.89 48.62 -10.39
N PRO A 43 6.15 48.90 -10.00
CA PRO A 43 7.08 47.87 -9.52
C PRO A 43 6.91 47.55 -8.04
N ILE A 44 6.93 46.25 -7.69
CA ILE A 44 7.06 45.77 -6.31
C ILE A 44 8.50 45.31 -6.09
N SER A 45 9.19 46.03 -5.21
CA SER A 45 10.53 45.72 -4.71
C SER A 45 10.59 44.34 -4.05
N GLN A 46 11.56 43.57 -4.52
CA GLN A 46 12.43 42.62 -3.83
C GLN A 46 12.06 42.27 -2.36
N ARG A 47 11.80 40.99 -2.06
CA ARG A 47 12.63 40.23 -1.10
C ARG A 47 12.20 38.76 -0.89
N ILE A 48 13.21 37.91 -0.94
CA ILE A 48 13.41 36.63 -0.24
C ILE A 48 12.79 35.39 -0.90
N GLN A 49 13.55 34.86 -1.85
CA GLN A 49 13.78 33.42 -1.95
C GLN A 49 14.63 32.97 -0.76
N GLN A 50 14.13 32.06 0.08
CA GLN A 50 14.98 31.09 0.78
C GLN A 50 14.30 29.73 0.81
N ARG A 51 14.59 28.96 -0.24
CA ARG A 51 14.53 27.52 -0.26
C ARG A 51 15.77 27.02 0.48
N ARG A 52 15.62 26.32 1.61
CA ARG A 52 16.68 25.42 2.10
C ARG A 52 16.09 24.11 2.59
N GLN A 53 16.54 23.09 1.88
CA GLN A 53 16.24 21.67 2.03
C GLN A 53 16.97 21.11 3.26
N TYR A 54 16.44 20.00 3.77
CA TYR A 54 17.06 19.14 4.76
C TYR A 54 18.40 18.56 4.29
N ALA A 55 19.30 18.32 5.28
CA ALA A 55 20.37 17.32 5.39
C ALA A 55 21.80 17.86 5.55
N SER A 56 22.40 17.64 6.73
CA SER A 56 23.67 16.89 6.90
C SER A 56 24.07 16.78 8.38
N ALA A 57 24.56 15.58 8.74
CA ALA A 57 25.31 15.17 9.94
C ALA A 57 26.25 16.26 10.52
N GLN A 58 26.44 16.42 11.83
CA GLN A 58 27.15 15.63 12.87
C GLN A 58 26.87 16.40 14.19
N GLU A 59 26.87 15.89 15.43
CA GLU A 59 27.86 15.05 16.09
C GLU A 59 27.35 14.62 17.48
N ALA A 60 27.85 13.51 18.00
CA ALA A 60 27.56 12.94 19.29
C ALA A 60 28.57 13.43 20.36
N ALA A 61 28.09 13.68 21.58
CA ALA A 61 28.83 13.64 22.85
C ALA A 61 27.78 13.55 23.99
N GLU A 62 27.62 12.39 24.64
CA GLU A 62 28.08 12.08 26.02
C GLU A 62 27.37 12.91 27.12
N GLY A 63 26.80 12.38 28.20
CA GLY A 63 26.66 11.03 28.75
C GLY A 63 26.03 11.11 30.16
N LYS A 64 25.49 9.98 30.67
CA LYS A 64 25.34 9.51 32.09
C LYS A 64 24.75 10.48 33.15
N GLN A 65 23.93 10.12 34.15
CA GLN A 65 23.62 8.89 34.89
C GLN A 65 22.55 9.24 35.97
N GLY A 66 21.88 8.21 36.53
CA GLY A 66 21.32 8.19 37.91
C GLY A 66 19.85 8.60 38.04
N GLU A 67 18.88 7.69 38.21
CA GLU A 67 18.51 6.83 39.36
C GLU A 67 17.36 7.40 40.21
N LYS A 68 16.30 6.58 40.33
CA LYS A 68 15.37 6.34 41.47
C LYS A 68 14.66 7.58 42.05
N SER A 69 13.35 7.75 41.91
CA SER A 69 12.24 6.85 42.34
C SER A 69 12.32 6.44 43.81
N SER A 70 11.88 7.33 44.70
CA SER A 70 11.19 6.94 45.93
C SER A 70 10.24 8.07 46.32
N ASP A 71 8.94 7.83 46.19
CA ASP A 71 7.92 8.67 46.79
C ASP A 71 6.87 7.80 47.46
N GLY A 72 6.47 8.26 48.65
CA GLY A 72 5.28 7.91 49.39
C GLY A 72 5.34 6.67 50.30
N ALA A 73 4.69 6.63 51.46
CA ALA A 73 3.99 7.60 52.31
C ALA A 73 3.37 6.79 53.47
N GLY A 74 3.19 7.41 54.65
CA GLY A 74 2.33 6.91 55.72
C GLY A 74 2.59 7.63 57.04
N LYS A 75 1.97 8.79 57.28
CA LYS A 75 0.73 9.03 58.08
C LYS A 75 0.87 8.66 59.58
N GLU A 76 0.88 9.66 60.47
CA GLU A 76 -0.26 10.05 61.33
C GLU A 76 0.09 11.15 62.37
N GLN A 77 -0.87 12.09 62.55
CA GLN A 77 -1.20 12.92 63.75
C GLN A 77 -0.13 13.91 64.28
N MET A 78 -0.43 15.14 64.72
CA MET A 78 -1.52 15.58 65.58
C MET A 78 -1.67 17.13 65.55
N LYS A 79 -2.76 17.61 66.17
CA LYS A 79 -3.38 18.95 66.14
C LYS A 79 -2.80 19.93 67.18
N ALA A 80 -3.10 21.22 66.99
CA ALA A 80 -2.83 22.44 67.81
C ALA A 80 -1.48 23.11 67.45
N GLU A 81 -1.35 24.42 67.25
CA GLU A 81 -2.05 25.53 67.89
C GLU A 81 -1.96 26.81 67.02
N GLU A 82 -2.94 27.68 67.21
CA GLU A 82 -3.17 28.94 66.52
C GLU A 82 -2.30 30.06 67.13
N ALA A 83 -1.53 30.79 66.32
CA ALA A 83 -1.00 32.09 66.72
C ALA A 83 -0.58 32.97 65.52
N THR A 84 -1.19 34.16 65.50
CA THR A 84 -0.66 35.45 65.01
C THR A 84 -0.54 35.70 63.50
N GLN A 85 -1.65 36.26 62.98
CA GLN A 85 -1.78 37.61 62.42
C GLN A 85 -0.72 38.17 61.44
N ASP A 86 -1.28 38.68 60.34
CA ASP A 86 -0.84 39.81 59.52
C ASP A 86 0.45 39.67 58.71
N LYS A 87 0.25 39.20 57.47
CA LYS A 87 0.70 39.91 56.25
C LYS A 87 -0.27 39.71 55.10
N ALA A 88 -1.38 40.45 55.12
CA ALA A 88 -2.06 40.85 53.89
C ALA A 88 -1.54 42.23 53.48
N THR A 89 -1.46 42.46 52.16
CA THR A 89 -1.00 43.66 51.43
C THR A 89 0.52 43.80 51.35
N THR A 90 1.19 43.36 50.29
CA THR A 90 0.87 43.50 48.86
C THR A 90 0.81 42.15 48.16
N GLU A 91 -0.36 41.78 47.62
CA GLU A 91 -0.38 40.88 46.47
C GLU A 91 0.34 41.61 45.33
N ASP A 92 1.63 41.33 45.17
CA ASP A 92 2.44 41.96 44.15
C ASP A 92 1.79 41.71 42.79
N PRO A 93 1.58 42.75 41.95
CA PRO A 93 1.03 42.58 40.60
C PRO A 93 1.80 41.51 39.80
N VAL A 94 3.08 41.35 40.12
CA VAL A 94 3.99 40.33 39.58
C VAL A 94 3.56 38.89 39.91
N GLN A 95 3.02 38.62 41.10
CA GLN A 95 2.58 37.27 41.48
C GLN A 95 1.31 36.87 40.73
N LYS A 96 0.36 37.79 40.57
CA LYS A 96 -0.85 37.58 39.75
C LYS A 96 -0.52 37.36 38.28
N GLU A 97 0.42 38.14 37.73
CA GLU A 97 0.91 37.93 36.36
C GLU A 97 1.61 36.58 36.18
N LEU A 98 2.40 36.15 37.17
CA LEU A 98 3.04 34.83 37.15
C LEU A 98 2.02 33.69 37.16
N GLU A 99 0.96 33.78 37.97
CA GLU A 99 -0.10 32.78 38.00
C GLU A 99 -0.91 32.75 36.71
N ALA A 100 -1.23 33.91 36.14
CA ALA A 100 -1.90 34.01 34.85
C ALA A 100 -1.08 33.34 33.74
N LYS A 101 0.22 33.66 33.65
CA LYS A 101 1.12 33.01 32.67
C LYS A 101 1.29 31.51 32.91
N LYS A 102 1.33 31.05 34.16
CA LYS A 102 1.35 29.60 34.46
C LYS A 102 0.09 28.90 33.96
N LYS A 103 -1.09 29.50 34.15
CA LYS A 103 -2.35 28.97 33.61
C LYS A 103 -2.35 28.94 32.08
N GLU A 104 -1.88 30.01 31.43
CA GLU A 104 -1.73 30.04 29.97
C GLU A 104 -0.78 28.94 29.46
N VAL A 105 0.36 28.73 30.13
CA VAL A 105 1.30 27.66 29.79
C VAL A 105 0.66 26.29 29.95
N LEU A 106 -0.10 26.06 31.01
CA LEU A 106 -0.82 24.80 31.22
C LEU A 106 -1.87 24.56 30.13
N ASP A 107 -2.67 25.58 29.81
CA ASP A 107 -3.70 25.51 28.76
C ASP A 107 -3.07 25.24 27.38
N VAL A 108 -1.97 25.91 27.04
CA VAL A 108 -1.25 25.70 25.79
C VAL A 108 -0.61 24.31 25.76
N THR A 109 -0.05 23.86 26.88
CA THR A 109 0.55 22.52 26.97
C THR A 109 -0.50 21.42 26.81
N ASP A 110 -1.67 21.59 27.41
CA ASP A 110 -2.79 20.65 27.26
C ASP A 110 -3.30 20.61 25.81
N LYS A 111 -3.55 21.78 25.21
CA LYS A 111 -3.92 21.89 23.79
C LYS A 111 -2.88 21.25 22.89
N TYR A 112 -1.60 21.49 23.14
CA TYR A 112 -0.51 20.90 22.36
C TYR A 112 -0.46 19.37 22.51
N ARG A 113 -0.56 18.85 23.74
CA ARG A 113 -0.60 17.40 23.98
C ARG A 113 -1.78 16.74 23.26
N ARG A 114 -2.95 17.37 23.30
CA ARG A 114 -4.13 16.92 22.57
C ARG A 114 -3.92 16.93 21.05
N GLN A 115 -3.38 18.02 20.50
CA GLN A 115 -3.06 18.11 19.07
C GLN A 115 -2.04 17.05 18.62
N VAL A 116 -1.03 16.77 19.45
CA VAL A 116 -0.06 15.70 19.17
C VAL A 116 -0.75 14.33 19.17
N ALA A 117 -1.68 14.08 20.09
CA ALA A 117 -2.47 12.86 20.10
C ALA A 117 -3.36 12.73 18.85
N ASP A 118 -4.09 13.80 18.50
CA ASP A 118 -4.95 13.84 17.31
C ASP A 118 -4.14 13.61 16.02
N TYR A 119 -2.94 14.19 15.92
CA TYR A 119 -2.05 13.99 14.79
C TYR A 119 -1.56 12.54 14.67
N ARG A 120 -1.19 11.90 15.79
CA ARG A 120 -0.80 10.47 15.80
C ARG A 120 -1.95 9.57 15.36
N ASN A 121 -3.15 9.82 15.86
CA ASN A 121 -4.35 9.08 15.46
C ASN A 121 -4.62 9.25 13.96
N LEU A 122 -4.52 10.48 13.44
CA LEU A 122 -4.66 10.76 12.01
C LEU A 122 -3.61 10.03 11.16
N GLN A 123 -2.35 10.00 11.60
CA GLN A 123 -1.29 9.27 10.90
C GLN A 123 -1.58 7.77 10.82
N GLU A 124 -2.00 7.16 11.94
CA GLU A 124 -2.35 5.74 11.95
C GLU A 124 -3.57 5.45 11.08
N GLN A 125 -4.60 6.29 11.16
CA GLN A 125 -5.80 6.16 10.33
C GLN A 125 -5.45 6.27 8.85
N THR A 126 -4.72 7.33 8.46
CA THR A 126 -4.31 7.56 7.07
C THR A 126 -3.49 6.39 6.55
N ARG A 127 -2.59 5.82 7.36
CA ARG A 127 -1.80 4.64 6.97
C ARG A 127 -2.70 3.43 6.69
N ARG A 128 -3.71 3.18 7.53
CA ARG A 128 -4.68 2.08 7.33
C ARG A 128 -5.54 2.31 6.10
N GLU A 129 -6.02 3.54 5.88
CA GLU A 129 -6.82 3.91 4.70
C GLU A 129 -6.03 3.79 3.41
N VAL A 130 -4.77 4.25 3.37
CA VAL A 130 -3.89 4.08 2.21
C VAL A 130 -3.64 2.61 1.90
N GLN A 131 -3.44 1.77 2.93
CA GLN A 131 -3.26 0.34 2.73
C GLN A 131 -4.55 -0.31 2.20
N ALA A 132 -5.70 -0.02 2.81
CA ALA A 132 -6.99 -0.51 2.36
C ALA A 132 -7.28 -0.09 0.91
N ALA A 133 -7.02 1.18 0.55
CA ALA A 133 -7.21 1.66 -0.81
C ALA A 133 -6.37 0.91 -1.84
N LYS A 134 -5.12 0.54 -1.50
CA LYS A 134 -4.28 -0.31 -2.35
C LYS A 134 -4.88 -1.70 -2.52
N ASP A 135 -5.30 -2.32 -1.43
CA ASP A 135 -5.89 -3.67 -1.46
C ASP A 135 -7.21 -3.69 -2.24
N PHE A 136 -8.04 -2.65 -2.11
CA PHE A 136 -9.26 -2.50 -2.89
C PHE A 136 -9.00 -2.26 -4.39
N ALA A 137 -7.96 -1.47 -4.72
CA ALA A 137 -7.56 -1.26 -6.11
C ALA A 137 -7.10 -2.57 -6.77
N LEU A 138 -6.31 -3.37 -6.05
CA LEU A 138 -5.88 -4.71 -6.50
C LEU A 138 -7.08 -5.65 -6.63
N GLN A 139 -8.03 -5.65 -5.70
CA GLN A 139 -9.23 -6.47 -5.76
C GLN A 139 -10.03 -6.26 -7.05
N ARG A 140 -10.29 -5.00 -7.44
CA ARG A 140 -11.05 -4.70 -8.65
C ARG A 140 -10.32 -5.20 -9.90
N PHE A 141 -9.02 -4.88 -9.98
CA PHE A 141 -8.18 -5.33 -11.10
C PHE A 141 -8.11 -6.86 -11.19
N SER A 142 -7.93 -7.54 -10.06
CA SER A 142 -7.91 -9.00 -10.01
C SER A 142 -9.23 -9.59 -10.50
N LYS A 143 -10.37 -9.03 -10.09
CA LYS A 143 -11.70 -9.52 -10.51
C LYS A 143 -11.87 -9.48 -12.03
N ASP A 144 -11.48 -8.37 -12.66
CA ASP A 144 -11.56 -8.21 -14.12
C ASP A 144 -10.60 -9.19 -14.83
N LEU A 145 -9.43 -9.46 -14.25
CA LEU A 145 -8.47 -10.42 -14.78
C LEU A 145 -8.96 -11.88 -14.68
N LEU A 146 -9.80 -12.23 -13.69
CA LEU A 146 -10.29 -13.60 -13.50
C LEU A 146 -11.07 -14.12 -14.72
N GLU A 147 -11.80 -13.26 -15.43
CA GLU A 147 -12.52 -13.64 -16.65
C GLU A 147 -11.56 -14.09 -17.76
N SER A 148 -10.40 -13.42 -17.87
CA SER A 148 -9.38 -13.78 -18.85
C SER A 148 -8.69 -15.10 -18.51
N ILE A 149 -8.46 -15.35 -17.21
CA ILE A 149 -7.92 -16.63 -16.71
C ILE A 149 -8.89 -17.77 -17.00
N ASP A 150 -10.19 -17.57 -16.73
CA ASP A 150 -11.21 -18.60 -17.01
C ASP A 150 -11.33 -18.88 -18.51
N ASN A 151 -11.17 -17.87 -19.36
CA ASN A 151 -11.14 -18.06 -20.81
C ASN A 151 -9.93 -18.90 -21.25
N LEU A 152 -8.76 -18.69 -20.63
CA LEU A 152 -7.57 -19.50 -20.87
C LEU A 152 -7.77 -20.95 -20.42
N ASP A 153 -8.34 -21.16 -19.22
CA ASP A 153 -8.71 -22.49 -18.70
C ASP A 153 -9.68 -23.21 -19.64
N ARG A 154 -10.71 -22.49 -20.13
CA ARG A 154 -11.69 -23.03 -21.07
C ARG A 154 -11.04 -23.36 -22.42
N ALA A 155 -10.14 -22.53 -22.90
CA ALA A 155 -9.39 -22.81 -24.14
C ALA A 155 -8.55 -24.08 -24.02
N LEU A 156 -7.88 -24.29 -22.88
CA LEU A 156 -7.12 -25.52 -22.60
C LEU A 156 -8.04 -26.74 -22.49
N SER A 157 -9.16 -26.62 -21.79
CA SER A 157 -10.10 -27.72 -21.56
C SER A 157 -10.91 -28.13 -22.80
N ASN A 158 -11.08 -27.21 -23.77
CA ASN A 158 -11.79 -27.46 -25.01
C ASN A 158 -11.00 -28.33 -26.00
N VAL A 159 -9.69 -28.50 -25.81
CA VAL A 159 -8.89 -29.37 -26.68
C VAL A 159 -9.12 -30.82 -26.24
N PRO A 160 -9.77 -31.67 -27.06
CA PRO A 160 -10.03 -33.05 -26.69
C PRO A 160 -8.72 -33.83 -26.56
N ALA A 161 -8.61 -34.64 -25.51
CA ALA A 161 -7.43 -35.45 -25.22
C ALA A 161 -7.03 -36.37 -26.38
N ASP A 162 -8.02 -36.87 -27.13
CA ASP A 162 -7.81 -37.78 -28.26
C ASP A 162 -7.08 -37.13 -29.44
N LYS A 163 -7.10 -35.80 -29.53
CA LYS A 163 -6.37 -35.04 -30.57
C LYS A 163 -4.99 -34.58 -30.13
N LEU A 164 -4.68 -34.71 -28.83
CA LEU A 164 -3.36 -34.46 -28.25
C LEU A 164 -2.48 -35.71 -28.41
N THR A 165 -2.32 -36.16 -29.64
CA THR A 165 -1.50 -37.33 -30.01
C THR A 165 -0.30 -36.90 -30.83
N ALA A 166 0.75 -37.74 -30.87
CA ALA A 166 1.99 -37.46 -31.60
C ALA A 166 1.77 -37.25 -33.11
N GLU A 167 0.60 -37.62 -33.64
CA GLU A 167 0.15 -37.37 -35.01
C GLU A 167 -0.07 -35.88 -35.28
N ASN A 168 -0.48 -35.10 -34.27
CA ASN A 168 -0.72 -33.67 -34.37
C ASN A 168 0.27 -32.88 -33.51
N GLN A 169 1.56 -32.94 -33.84
CA GLN A 169 2.63 -32.28 -33.07
C GLN A 169 2.42 -30.78 -32.90
N ASP A 170 1.88 -30.08 -33.90
CA ASP A 170 1.65 -28.63 -33.81
C ASP A 170 0.62 -28.28 -32.73
N LEU A 171 -0.46 -29.07 -32.62
CA LEU A 171 -1.48 -28.88 -31.59
C LEU A 171 -0.95 -29.23 -30.20
N LEU A 172 -0.14 -30.29 -30.08
CA LEU A 172 0.54 -30.66 -28.85
C LEU A 172 1.47 -29.55 -28.36
N ASN A 173 2.30 -29.00 -29.25
CA ASN A 173 3.24 -27.94 -28.94
C ASN A 173 2.51 -26.65 -28.52
N LEU A 174 1.42 -26.30 -29.22
CA LEU A 174 0.59 -25.15 -28.87
C LEU A 174 -0.05 -25.33 -27.48
N HIS A 175 -0.69 -26.47 -27.23
CA HIS A 175 -1.32 -26.77 -25.94
C HIS A 175 -0.30 -26.73 -24.79
N SER A 176 0.89 -27.31 -25.01
CA SER A 176 2.00 -27.25 -24.06
C SER A 176 2.44 -25.81 -23.77
N GLY A 177 2.61 -24.98 -24.81
CA GLY A 177 2.97 -23.57 -24.66
C GLY A 177 1.92 -22.75 -23.90
N LEU A 178 0.63 -23.00 -24.14
CA LEU A 178 -0.45 -22.36 -23.38
C LEU A 178 -0.42 -22.80 -21.91
N LYS A 179 -0.22 -24.09 -21.62
CA LYS A 179 -0.12 -24.61 -20.25
C LYS A 179 1.07 -24.04 -19.49
N MET A 180 2.22 -23.86 -20.16
CA MET A 180 3.38 -23.17 -19.57
C MET A 180 3.04 -21.71 -19.24
N THR A 181 2.35 -21.02 -20.14
CA THR A 181 1.92 -19.62 -19.94
C THR A 181 0.95 -19.51 -18.76
N GLU A 182 -0.04 -20.40 -18.65
CA GLU A 182 -0.95 -20.49 -17.50
C GLU A 182 -0.16 -20.67 -16.19
N THR A 183 0.82 -21.57 -16.19
CA THR A 183 1.64 -21.85 -15.00
C THR A 183 2.42 -20.61 -14.56
N ILE A 184 3.08 -19.92 -15.49
CA ILE A 184 3.84 -18.69 -15.20
C ILE A 184 2.90 -17.57 -14.72
N LEU A 185 1.72 -17.46 -15.34
CA LEU A 185 0.69 -16.50 -14.92
C LEU A 185 0.25 -16.77 -13.49
N MET A 186 -0.10 -18.02 -13.15
CA MET A 186 -0.49 -18.40 -11.79
C MET A 186 0.61 -18.14 -10.77
N GLN A 187 1.87 -18.45 -11.10
CA GLN A 187 3.02 -18.15 -10.23
C GLN A 187 3.19 -16.64 -9.99
N THR A 188 2.97 -15.83 -11.02
CA THR A 188 3.06 -14.37 -10.93
C THR A 188 1.93 -13.81 -10.06
N LEU A 189 0.71 -14.29 -10.25
CA LEU A 189 -0.45 -13.91 -9.44
C LEU A 189 -0.27 -14.27 -7.96
N LYS A 190 0.30 -15.45 -7.68
CA LYS A 190 0.61 -15.88 -6.31
C LYS A 190 1.59 -14.93 -5.60
N LYS A 191 2.58 -14.36 -6.31
CA LYS A 191 3.50 -13.35 -5.74
C LYS A 191 2.79 -12.07 -5.31
N HIS A 192 1.67 -11.75 -5.94
CA HIS A 192 0.82 -10.60 -5.58
C HIS A 192 -0.29 -10.97 -4.60
N GLY A 193 -0.24 -12.18 -4.01
CA GLY A 193 -1.18 -12.65 -3.00
C GLY A 193 -2.49 -13.18 -3.56
N LEU A 194 -2.61 -13.36 -4.88
CA LEU A 194 -3.78 -13.97 -5.51
C LEU A 194 -3.56 -15.49 -5.64
N GLU A 195 -4.37 -16.26 -4.93
CA GLU A 195 -4.29 -17.72 -4.87
C GLU A 195 -5.54 -18.37 -5.43
N ARG A 196 -5.35 -19.46 -6.18
CA ARG A 196 -6.42 -20.27 -6.77
C ARG A 196 -6.90 -21.28 -5.72
N VAL A 197 -8.21 -21.36 -5.54
CA VAL A 197 -8.87 -22.28 -4.61
C VAL A 197 -9.69 -23.28 -5.41
N ASP A 198 -9.40 -24.57 -5.23
CA ASP A 198 -10.13 -25.66 -5.86
C ASP A 198 -10.49 -26.75 -4.83
N PRO A 199 -11.67 -26.65 -4.20
CA PRO A 199 -12.06 -27.56 -3.11
C PRO A 199 -12.25 -29.00 -3.55
N SER A 200 -12.43 -29.25 -4.86
CA SER A 200 -12.63 -30.59 -5.41
C SER A 200 -11.37 -31.46 -5.40
N VAL A 201 -10.19 -30.83 -5.40
CA VAL A 201 -8.89 -31.54 -5.37
C VAL A 201 -8.57 -32.02 -3.96
N GLU A 202 -8.98 -31.25 -2.96
CA GLU A 202 -8.70 -31.53 -1.54
C GLU A 202 -9.82 -32.30 -0.85
N GLU A 203 -10.92 -32.58 -1.56
CA GLU A 203 -12.16 -33.15 -1.01
C GLU A 203 -12.62 -32.41 0.25
N GLU A 204 -12.50 -31.07 0.23
CA GLU A 204 -12.82 -30.22 1.37
C GLU A 204 -14.32 -30.25 1.67
N LYS A 205 -14.66 -30.16 2.96
CA LYS A 205 -16.04 -30.00 3.40
C LYS A 205 -16.57 -28.64 2.91
N PHE A 206 -17.83 -28.62 2.47
CA PHE A 206 -18.45 -27.39 2.01
C PHE A 206 -18.56 -26.34 3.14
N ASP A 207 -17.98 -25.15 2.93
CA ASP A 207 -18.12 -23.97 3.78
C ASP A 207 -18.89 -22.87 3.03
N PRO A 208 -20.10 -22.50 3.47
CA PRO A 208 -20.90 -21.43 2.86
C PRO A 208 -20.21 -20.05 2.81
N ASN A 209 -19.25 -19.78 3.69
CA ASN A 209 -18.54 -18.49 3.70
C ASN A 209 -17.49 -18.39 2.59
N ARG A 210 -17.00 -19.54 2.11
CA ARG A 210 -15.90 -19.62 1.15
C ARG A 210 -16.34 -20.16 -0.20
N HIS A 211 -17.39 -20.98 -0.26
CA HIS A 211 -17.81 -21.75 -1.43
C HIS A 211 -19.25 -21.39 -1.87
N GLU A 212 -19.50 -21.46 -3.17
CA GLU A 212 -20.84 -21.29 -3.76
C GLU A 212 -21.36 -22.63 -4.27
N ALA A 213 -22.32 -23.24 -3.58
CA ALA A 213 -22.92 -24.51 -4.02
C ALA A 213 -23.93 -24.25 -5.15
N VAL A 214 -23.63 -24.75 -6.35
CA VAL A 214 -24.50 -24.59 -7.52
C VAL A 214 -25.47 -25.75 -7.66
N PHE A 215 -25.06 -26.96 -7.31
CA PHE A 215 -25.91 -28.15 -7.39
C PHE A 215 -25.50 -29.23 -6.37
N GLN A 216 -26.41 -30.15 -6.13
CA GLN A 216 -26.21 -31.31 -5.26
C GLN A 216 -26.45 -32.59 -6.06
N ALA A 217 -25.61 -33.59 -5.87
CA ALA A 217 -25.77 -34.89 -6.52
C ALA A 217 -25.36 -36.03 -5.57
N PRO A 218 -26.03 -37.19 -5.64
CA PRO A 218 -25.58 -38.38 -4.95
C PRO A 218 -24.26 -38.86 -5.57
N GLN A 219 -23.27 -39.19 -4.74
CA GLN A 219 -22.00 -39.74 -5.18
C GLN A 219 -21.69 -40.98 -4.34
N PRO A 220 -21.83 -42.20 -4.91
CA PRO A 220 -21.59 -43.42 -4.16
C PRO A 220 -20.13 -43.47 -3.69
N GLY A 221 -19.93 -43.61 -2.38
CA GLY A 221 -18.61 -43.70 -1.76
C GLY A 221 -18.01 -42.37 -1.26
N LYS A 222 -18.69 -41.23 -1.45
CA LYS A 222 -18.28 -39.95 -0.86
C LYS A 222 -19.20 -39.55 0.30
N THR A 223 -18.65 -38.86 1.29
CA THR A 223 -19.40 -38.39 2.46
C THR A 223 -20.30 -37.20 2.11
N ASP A 224 -21.44 -37.11 2.80
CA ASP A 224 -22.37 -36.01 2.62
C ASP A 224 -21.77 -34.66 3.04
N GLY A 225 -22.07 -33.63 2.24
CA GLY A 225 -21.60 -32.27 2.49
C GLY A 225 -20.16 -32.00 2.03
N VAL A 226 -19.49 -32.95 1.39
CA VAL A 226 -18.18 -32.75 0.75
C VAL A 226 -18.33 -32.23 -0.68
N VAL A 227 -17.39 -31.39 -1.11
CA VAL A 227 -17.32 -30.94 -2.50
C VAL A 227 -16.74 -32.06 -3.37
N PHE A 228 -17.48 -32.50 -4.38
CA PHE A 228 -16.99 -33.53 -5.31
C PHE A 228 -16.49 -32.96 -6.64
N HIS A 229 -16.98 -31.80 -7.05
CA HIS A 229 -16.64 -31.19 -8.33
C HIS A 229 -16.66 -29.67 -8.25
N THR A 230 -15.65 -29.02 -8.84
CA THR A 230 -15.58 -27.56 -9.00
C THR A 230 -15.85 -27.21 -10.45
N GLN A 231 -16.98 -26.54 -10.72
CA GLN A 231 -17.32 -26.06 -12.06
C GLN A 231 -16.52 -24.83 -12.44
N GLN A 232 -16.34 -23.90 -11.50
CA GLN A 232 -15.57 -22.69 -11.67
C GLN A 232 -14.67 -22.49 -10.47
N LYS A 233 -13.36 -22.36 -10.69
CA LYS A 233 -12.37 -22.29 -9.61
C LYS A 233 -12.45 -20.94 -8.88
N GLY A 234 -12.20 -20.99 -7.58
CA GLY A 234 -12.24 -19.83 -6.69
C GLY A 234 -10.91 -19.09 -6.66
N PHE A 235 -10.94 -17.85 -6.18
CA PHE A 235 -9.74 -17.04 -5.98
C PHE A 235 -9.80 -16.21 -4.70
N THR A 236 -8.69 -16.20 -3.98
CA THR A 236 -8.48 -15.42 -2.75
C THR A 236 -7.34 -14.43 -2.94
N LEU A 237 -7.49 -13.20 -2.44
CA LEU A 237 -6.46 -12.17 -2.42
C LEU A 237 -6.07 -11.87 -0.97
N ASN A 238 -4.83 -12.13 -0.58
CA ASN A 238 -4.33 -11.89 0.78
C ASN A 238 -5.25 -12.47 1.87
N GLY A 239 -5.82 -13.66 1.63
CA GLY A 239 -6.76 -14.34 2.53
C GLY A 239 -8.24 -13.90 2.40
N ARG A 240 -8.55 -12.86 1.62
CA ARG A 240 -9.94 -12.44 1.33
C ARG A 240 -10.48 -13.16 0.10
N VAL A 241 -11.68 -13.71 0.17
CA VAL A 241 -12.36 -14.30 -1.00
C VAL A 241 -12.79 -13.19 -1.98
N ILE A 242 -12.26 -13.22 -3.20
CA ILE A 242 -12.63 -12.29 -4.28
C ILE A 242 -13.70 -12.91 -5.17
N ARG A 243 -13.57 -14.22 -5.42
CA ARG A 243 -14.54 -15.03 -6.12
C ARG A 243 -14.63 -16.41 -5.46
N PRO A 244 -15.81 -16.83 -4.96
CA PRO A 244 -15.98 -18.17 -4.43
C PRO A 244 -15.88 -19.20 -5.57
N PRO A 245 -15.33 -20.40 -5.32
CA PRO A 245 -15.45 -21.52 -6.24
C PRO A 245 -16.91 -21.96 -6.32
N LYS A 246 -17.38 -22.20 -7.54
CA LYS A 246 -18.68 -22.81 -7.80
C LYS A 246 -18.56 -24.32 -7.76
N VAL A 247 -19.23 -24.93 -6.79
CA VAL A 247 -19.02 -26.33 -6.43
C VAL A 247 -20.30 -27.15 -6.47
N GLY A 248 -20.15 -28.43 -6.81
CA GLY A 248 -21.14 -29.47 -6.61
C GLY A 248 -20.89 -30.15 -5.26
N VAL A 249 -21.93 -30.26 -4.44
CA VAL A 249 -21.86 -30.86 -3.09
C VAL A 249 -22.52 -32.24 -3.10
N VAL A 250 -21.92 -33.20 -2.41
CA VAL A 250 -22.49 -34.54 -2.26
C VAL A 250 -23.68 -34.50 -1.32
N ARG A 251 -24.79 -35.08 -1.77
CA ARG A 251 -25.96 -35.36 -0.95
C ARG A 251 -26.46 -36.76 -1.27
N ASN A 252 -26.14 -37.71 -0.42
CA ASN A 252 -26.71 -39.04 -0.48
C ASN A 252 -28.06 -38.98 0.27
N GLY A 253 -29.14 -39.21 -0.47
CA GLY A 253 -30.51 -39.16 0.05
C GLY A 253 -30.83 -40.28 1.03
#